data_AF-A0AAN7GH05-F1
#
_entry.id   AF-A0AAN7GH05-F1
#
_cell.length_a   1.000
_cell.length_b   1.000
_cell.length_c   1.000
_cell.angle_alpha   90.00
_cell.angle_beta   90.00
_cell.angle_gamma   90.00
#
_symmetry.space_group_name_H-M   'P 1'
#
loop_
_entity.id
_entity.type
_entity.pdbx_description
1 polymer ?
#
loop_
_entity_poly.entity_id
_entity_poly.type
_entity_poly.pdbx_seq_one_letter_code
_entity_poly.pdbx_strand_id
1 'polypeptide(L)'
;MAMVEVEMADAETFAFQAEINQLLSLIINTFYSNKEIFLRELISNSSDALDKIRYESLTDKSKLDAQPELFIRLVPDKINKTLSIIDSGIGMTKADLVNNLGTIARSGTKEFMEALQAGADVSMIGQFGVGFYSAYLVAEKVIVTTKHNDDEQYIWESQAGGSFTVTRDVNGEQLGRGTKITLFLKEDQLEYLEERRIKDLVKKHSEFISYPIYLWTEKTTEKEINILGDKVEKVVVSDRIVDSPCCLVTGEYGWTANMERIMKAQALRDNGMSSYMSSKKTMEINPDNGIMEELRKRAEVDKNDKSVKDLVMLLFETALLTSGFTLDDPNTFAARIHRMLKLGLSIDEDEGPGDDTEMPALEDDGVEESKMEEVD
;
A
#
# COMPACT_ATOMS: atom_id res chain seq x y z
N MET A 1 12.59 15.80 6.16
CA MET A 1 12.29 14.63 7.00
C MET A 1 13.59 13.87 7.15
N ALA A 2 14.19 13.92 8.34
CA ALA A 2 15.58 13.53 8.55
C ALA A 2 15.76 12.01 8.37
N MET A 3 16.79 11.63 7.61
CA MET A 3 17.31 10.26 7.59
C MET A 3 17.76 9.91 9.00
N VAL A 4 17.13 8.90 9.61
CA VAL A 4 17.59 8.34 10.87
C VAL A 4 18.86 7.55 10.55
N GLU A 5 20.02 8.15 10.79
CA GLU A 5 21.27 7.42 10.96
C GLU A 5 21.06 6.45 12.13
N VAL A 6 20.99 5.17 11.82
CA VAL A 6 21.00 4.10 12.82
C VAL A 6 22.37 4.14 13.46
N GLU A 7 22.46 4.52 14.75
CA GLU A 7 23.69 4.36 15.54
C GLU A 7 24.11 2.88 15.49
N MET A 8 25.18 2.59 14.75
CA MET A 8 25.73 1.25 14.57
C MET A 8 26.48 0.84 15.85
N ALA A 9 25.78 0.20 16.79
CA ALA A 9 26.42 -0.50 17.90
C ALA A 9 27.11 -1.79 17.37
N ASP A 10 28.43 -1.90 17.56
CA ASP A 10 29.29 -3.07 17.30
C ASP A 10 29.05 -3.83 15.97
N ALA A 11 29.26 -3.16 14.84
CA ALA A 11 29.31 -3.83 13.54
C ALA A 11 30.67 -4.53 13.33
N GLU A 12 30.63 -5.84 13.11
CA GLU A 12 31.81 -6.65 12.80
C GLU A 12 31.88 -6.96 11.30
N THR A 13 33.02 -6.66 10.68
CA THR A 13 33.25 -6.93 9.25
C THR A 13 34.07 -8.20 9.06
N PHE A 14 33.60 -9.08 8.20
CA PHE A 14 34.25 -10.34 7.84
C PHE A 14 34.51 -10.40 6.34
N ALA A 15 35.64 -10.97 5.94
CA ALA A 15 35.91 -11.25 4.54
C ALA A 15 35.29 -12.60 4.14
N PHE A 16 34.71 -12.66 2.93
CA PHE A 16 34.35 -13.94 2.35
C PHE A 16 35.60 -14.77 2.06
N GLN A 17 35.46 -16.09 2.19
CA GLN A 17 36.49 -17.01 1.72
C GLN A 17 36.63 -16.93 0.19
N ALA A 18 37.82 -17.24 -0.32
CA ALA A 18 38.15 -17.11 -1.73
C ALA A 18 37.22 -17.95 -2.63
N GLU A 19 36.81 -19.13 -2.16
CA GLU A 19 35.89 -20.04 -2.83
C GLU A 19 34.48 -19.44 -3.01
N ILE A 20 33.99 -18.66 -2.04
CA ILE A 20 32.70 -17.97 -2.13
C ILE A 20 32.77 -16.84 -3.16
N ASN A 21 33.89 -16.11 -3.21
CA ASN A 21 34.08 -15.06 -4.24
C ASN A 21 34.13 -15.65 -5.65
N GLN A 22 34.72 -16.84 -5.81
CA GLN A 22 34.70 -17.58 -7.07
C GLN A 22 33.28 -18.04 -7.43
N LEU A 23 32.54 -18.58 -6.46
CA LEU A 23 31.14 -18.97 -6.63
C LEU A 23 30.26 -17.79 -7.04
N LEU A 24 30.36 -16.66 -6.35
CA LEU A 24 29.59 -15.45 -6.67
C LEU A 24 29.88 -14.99 -8.10
N SER A 25 31.17 -14.94 -8.48
CA SER A 25 31.59 -14.60 -9.83
C SER A 25 31.05 -15.57 -10.88
N LEU A 26 31.05 -16.87 -10.57
CA LEU A 26 30.54 -17.92 -11.46
C LEU A 26 29.02 -17.85 -11.59
N ILE A 27 28.30 -17.69 -10.47
CA ILE A 27 26.84 -17.57 -10.45
C ILE A 27 26.41 -16.37 -11.31
N ILE A 28 27.03 -15.21 -11.11
CA ILE A 28 26.68 -13.99 -11.85
C ILE A 28 26.94 -14.15 -13.36
N ASN A 29 28.03 -14.80 -13.75
CA ASN A 29 28.43 -14.93 -15.16
C ASN A 29 27.77 -16.10 -15.90
N THR A 30 27.42 -17.19 -15.22
CA THR A 30 26.90 -18.42 -15.84
C THR A 30 25.37 -18.49 -15.84
N PHE A 31 24.68 -17.83 -14.91
CA PHE A 31 23.23 -18.01 -14.68
C PHE A 31 22.37 -16.89 -15.31
N TYR A 32 22.85 -16.21 -16.35
CA TYR A 32 22.16 -15.05 -16.93
C TYR A 32 20.75 -15.38 -17.46
N SER A 33 20.53 -16.63 -17.88
CA SER A 33 19.31 -17.06 -18.58
C SER A 33 18.15 -17.45 -17.66
N ASN A 34 18.39 -17.78 -16.39
CA ASN A 34 17.37 -18.38 -15.52
C ASN A 34 17.38 -17.77 -14.11
N LYS A 35 17.27 -16.44 -14.06
CA LYS A 35 17.38 -15.66 -12.82
C LYS A 35 16.28 -15.99 -11.81
N GLU A 36 15.10 -16.44 -12.25
CA GLU A 36 13.94 -16.73 -11.39
C GLU A 36 14.17 -17.84 -10.34
N ILE A 37 15.23 -18.63 -10.50
CA ILE A 37 15.62 -19.69 -9.56
C ILE A 37 15.86 -19.13 -8.15
N PHE A 38 16.26 -17.86 -8.00
CA PHE A 38 16.53 -17.28 -6.68
C PHE A 38 15.34 -17.46 -5.72
N LEU A 39 14.11 -17.25 -6.20
CA LEU A 39 12.94 -17.30 -5.35
C LEU A 39 12.64 -18.75 -4.91
N ARG A 40 12.87 -19.73 -5.79
CA ARG A 40 12.78 -21.15 -5.43
C ARG A 40 13.74 -21.50 -4.29
N GLU A 41 15.00 -21.10 -4.41
CA GLU A 41 16.03 -21.41 -3.41
C GLU A 41 15.72 -20.76 -2.06
N LEU A 42 15.30 -19.48 -2.06
CA LEU A 42 14.99 -18.77 -0.81
C LEU A 42 13.75 -19.33 -0.10
N ILE A 43 12.71 -19.71 -0.85
CA ILE A 43 11.53 -20.34 -0.27
C ILE A 43 11.88 -21.76 0.22
N SER A 44 12.73 -22.51 -0.48
CA SER A 44 13.24 -23.80 -0.01
C SER A 44 13.98 -23.68 1.33
N ASN A 45 14.92 -22.72 1.43
CA ASN A 45 15.65 -22.46 2.67
C ASN A 45 14.71 -22.06 3.82
N SER A 46 13.67 -21.29 3.51
CA SER A 46 12.62 -20.91 4.47
C SER A 46 11.85 -22.14 4.97
N SER A 47 11.51 -23.07 4.06
CA SER A 47 10.85 -24.34 4.40
C SER A 47 11.75 -25.22 5.29
N ASP A 48 13.03 -25.35 4.96
CA ASP A 48 13.98 -26.12 5.77
C ASP A 48 14.14 -25.54 7.18
N ALA A 49 14.14 -24.21 7.30
CA ALA A 49 14.18 -23.54 8.60
C ALA A 49 12.90 -23.80 9.43
N LEU A 50 11.73 -23.87 8.78
CA LEU A 50 10.46 -24.24 9.40
C LEU A 50 10.44 -25.71 9.83
N ASP A 51 10.97 -26.62 9.01
CA ASP A 51 11.08 -28.04 9.35
C ASP A 51 11.99 -28.27 10.56
N LYS A 52 13.11 -27.55 10.65
CA LYS A 52 14.02 -27.61 11.81
C LYS A 52 13.32 -27.22 13.11
N ILE A 53 12.65 -26.07 13.16
CA ILE A 53 11.95 -25.65 14.38
C ILE A 53 10.76 -26.56 14.69
N ARG A 54 10.06 -27.05 13.66
CA ARG A 54 8.96 -27.99 13.83
C ARG A 54 9.46 -29.29 14.44
N TYR A 55 10.61 -29.81 13.99
CA TYR A 55 11.23 -31.01 14.56
C TYR A 55 11.57 -30.80 16.04
N GLU A 56 12.19 -29.67 16.41
CA GLU A 56 12.47 -29.33 17.81
C GLU A 56 11.18 -29.19 18.64
N SER A 57 10.11 -28.66 18.06
CA SER A 57 8.82 -28.53 18.75
C SER A 57 8.14 -29.86 19.10
N LEU A 58 8.56 -30.97 18.44
CA LEU A 58 8.06 -32.31 18.76
C LEU A 58 8.55 -32.78 20.14
N THR A 59 9.74 -32.33 20.55
CA THR A 59 10.33 -32.66 21.85
C THR A 59 10.08 -31.55 22.88
N ASP A 60 10.10 -30.28 22.46
CA ASP A 60 9.89 -29.12 23.33
C ASP A 60 8.97 -28.08 22.68
N LYS A 61 7.69 -28.06 23.11
CA LYS A 61 6.69 -27.13 22.58
C LYS A 61 6.99 -25.67 22.89
N SER A 62 7.77 -25.37 23.94
CA SER A 62 8.08 -24.00 24.34
C SER A 62 8.93 -23.26 23.29
N LYS A 63 9.61 -24.01 22.41
CA LYS A 63 10.37 -23.47 21.27
C LYS A 63 9.51 -22.64 20.30
N LEU A 64 8.18 -22.83 20.33
CA LEU A 64 7.24 -22.05 19.52
C LEU A 64 6.66 -20.82 20.23
N ASP A 65 6.91 -20.61 21.53
CA ASP A 65 6.24 -19.56 22.32
C ASP A 65 6.49 -18.14 21.79
N ALA A 66 7.70 -17.88 21.29
CA ALA A 66 8.07 -16.58 20.72
C ALA A 66 7.36 -16.27 19.39
N GLN A 67 6.93 -17.31 18.66
CA GLN A 67 6.19 -17.19 17.40
C GLN A 67 5.43 -18.51 17.12
N PRO A 68 4.14 -18.62 17.48
CA PRO A 68 3.40 -19.88 17.34
C PRO A 68 3.08 -20.27 15.88
N GLU A 69 3.04 -19.29 14.97
CA GLU A 69 2.69 -19.53 13.57
C GLU A 69 3.89 -20.00 12.76
N LEU A 70 3.70 -20.97 11.88
CA LEU A 70 4.67 -21.44 10.89
C LEU A 70 4.27 -20.94 9.51
N PHE A 71 5.02 -19.99 8.95
CA PHE A 71 4.69 -19.34 7.68
C PHE A 71 5.92 -18.90 6.90
N ILE A 72 5.69 -18.61 5.62
CA ILE A 72 6.58 -17.84 4.74
C ILE A 72 5.78 -16.65 4.21
N ARG A 73 6.33 -15.43 4.27
CA ARG A 73 5.71 -14.19 3.80
C ARG A 73 6.62 -13.52 2.78
N LEU A 74 6.05 -13.08 1.68
CA LEU A 74 6.72 -12.33 0.62
C LEU A 74 6.17 -10.91 0.62
N VAL A 75 7.06 -9.92 0.74
CA VAL A 75 6.69 -8.50 0.79
C VAL A 75 7.46 -7.75 -0.30
N PRO A 76 6.84 -7.48 -1.46
CA PRO A 76 7.41 -6.59 -2.45
C PRO A 76 7.19 -5.12 -2.05
N ASP A 77 8.24 -4.32 -2.19
CA ASP A 77 8.21 -2.87 -1.96
C ASP A 77 8.76 -2.15 -3.20
N LYS A 78 7.85 -1.58 -3.99
CA LYS A 78 8.16 -0.86 -5.22
C LYS A 78 8.85 0.47 -4.97
N ILE A 79 8.63 1.09 -3.81
CA ILE A 79 9.18 2.41 -3.48
C ILE A 79 10.66 2.26 -3.15
N ASN A 80 11.00 1.33 -2.26
CA ASN A 80 12.37 1.08 -1.84
C ASN A 80 13.12 0.11 -2.77
N LYS A 81 12.46 -0.41 -3.81
CA LYS A 81 13.00 -1.42 -4.75
C LYS A 81 13.48 -2.68 -4.05
N THR A 82 12.72 -3.13 -3.04
CA THR A 82 13.09 -4.30 -2.23
C THR A 82 12.08 -5.42 -2.31
N LEU A 83 12.55 -6.66 -2.25
CA LEU A 83 11.73 -7.85 -2.04
C LEU A 83 12.18 -8.52 -0.75
N SER A 84 11.27 -8.62 0.22
CA SER A 84 11.53 -9.29 1.50
C SER A 84 10.88 -10.68 1.54
N ILE A 85 11.66 -11.68 1.95
CA ILE A 85 11.19 -13.05 2.22
C ILE A 85 11.33 -13.27 3.73
N ILE A 86 10.23 -13.52 4.42
CA ILE A 86 10.18 -13.64 5.88
C ILE A 86 9.63 -15.01 6.25
N ASP A 87 10.41 -15.81 6.98
CA ASP A 87 9.97 -17.07 7.56
C ASP A 87 9.93 -17.00 9.09
N SER A 88 9.09 -17.83 9.69
CA SER A 88 9.04 -18.02 11.14
C SER A 88 9.75 -19.30 11.60
N GLY A 89 10.79 -19.71 10.86
CA GLY A 89 11.59 -20.90 11.12
C GLY A 89 12.46 -20.80 12.37
N ILE A 90 13.50 -21.62 12.42
CA ILE A 90 14.42 -21.70 13.57
C ILE A 90 15.25 -20.42 13.78
N GLY A 91 15.55 -19.68 12.71
CA GLY A 91 16.48 -18.55 12.74
C GLY A 91 17.94 -18.99 12.83
N MET A 92 18.86 -18.04 13.00
CA MET A 92 20.30 -18.29 13.13
C MET A 92 20.88 -17.48 14.29
N THR A 93 21.80 -18.09 15.06
CA THR A 93 22.62 -17.35 16.02
C THR A 93 23.68 -16.52 15.30
N LYS A 94 24.38 -15.61 15.99
CA LYS A 94 25.51 -14.87 15.41
C LYS A 94 26.59 -15.83 14.86
N ALA A 95 26.87 -16.91 15.59
CA ALA A 95 27.82 -17.93 15.16
C ALA A 95 27.33 -18.65 13.89
N ASP A 96 26.04 -18.98 13.82
CA ASP A 96 25.45 -19.62 12.64
C ASP A 96 25.46 -18.69 11.42
N LEU A 97 25.24 -17.38 11.59
CA LEU A 97 25.33 -16.43 10.49
C LEU A 97 26.74 -16.41 9.86
N VAL A 98 27.78 -16.28 10.70
CA VAL A 98 29.17 -16.25 10.24
C VAL A 98 29.59 -17.60 9.65
N ASN A 99 29.16 -18.70 10.25
CA ASN A 99 29.49 -20.03 9.78
C ASN A 99 28.71 -20.39 8.51
N ASN A 100 27.39 -20.32 8.49
CA ASN A 100 26.55 -20.77 7.36
C ASN A 100 26.71 -19.87 6.13
N LEU A 101 26.68 -18.55 6.29
CA LEU A 101 26.75 -17.60 5.17
C LEU A 101 28.18 -17.19 4.81
N GLY A 102 29.16 -17.44 5.69
CA GLY A 102 30.56 -17.07 5.48
C GLY A 102 31.55 -18.23 5.29
N THR A 103 31.24 -19.45 5.77
CA THR A 103 32.25 -20.53 5.93
C THR A 103 31.78 -21.92 5.46
N ILE A 104 30.59 -22.37 5.81
CA ILE A 104 30.05 -23.73 5.58
C ILE A 104 29.63 -23.93 4.13
N ALA A 105 29.42 -22.84 3.39
CA ALA A 105 29.36 -22.88 1.94
C ALA A 105 30.58 -23.58 1.32
N ARG A 106 31.72 -23.74 2.01
CA ARG A 106 32.95 -24.32 1.46
C ARG A 106 32.79 -25.75 0.89
N SER A 107 32.18 -26.69 1.61
CA SER A 107 32.05 -28.08 1.12
C SER A 107 31.07 -28.15 -0.04
N GLY A 108 29.90 -27.53 0.13
CA GLY A 108 28.87 -27.46 -0.88
C GLY A 108 29.30 -26.71 -2.15
N THR A 109 30.03 -25.61 -2.00
CA THR A 109 30.57 -24.82 -3.12
C THR A 109 31.58 -25.62 -3.93
N LYS A 110 32.47 -26.35 -3.26
CA LYS A 110 33.48 -27.16 -3.94
C LYS A 110 32.83 -28.32 -4.71
N GLU A 111 31.92 -29.05 -4.07
CA GLU A 111 31.16 -30.12 -4.72
C GLU A 111 30.32 -29.61 -5.89
N PHE A 112 29.70 -28.43 -5.75
CA PHE A 112 28.96 -27.79 -6.83
C PHE A 112 29.85 -27.38 -8.01
N MET A 113 31.03 -26.80 -7.75
CA MET A 113 31.96 -26.43 -8.82
C MET A 113 32.48 -27.66 -9.56
N GLU A 114 32.78 -28.74 -8.85
CA GLU A 114 33.19 -30.02 -9.47
C GLU A 114 32.05 -30.63 -10.30
N ALA A 115 30.82 -30.61 -9.79
CA ALA A 115 29.64 -31.08 -10.51
C ALA A 115 29.36 -30.24 -11.78
N LEU A 116 29.51 -28.92 -11.69
CA LEU A 116 29.31 -28.02 -12.83
C LEU A 116 30.35 -28.27 -13.93
N GLN A 117 31.63 -28.47 -13.56
CA GLN A 117 32.68 -28.85 -14.50
C GLN A 117 32.42 -30.21 -15.14
N ALA A 118 31.75 -31.12 -14.43
CA ALA A 118 31.31 -32.41 -14.93
C ALA A 118 30.04 -32.35 -15.81
N GLY A 119 29.49 -31.15 -16.06
CA GLY A 119 28.31 -30.95 -16.92
C GLY A 119 26.97 -31.18 -16.22
N ALA A 120 26.93 -31.14 -14.88
CA ALA A 120 25.70 -31.23 -14.11
C ALA A 120 24.75 -30.06 -14.42
N ASP A 121 23.44 -30.32 -14.33
CA ASP A 121 22.44 -29.26 -14.46
C ASP A 121 22.56 -28.27 -13.31
N VAL A 122 22.69 -27.01 -13.70
CA VAL A 122 22.76 -25.81 -12.89
C VAL A 122 21.55 -25.68 -11.94
N SER A 123 20.42 -26.28 -12.32
CA SER A 123 19.21 -26.31 -11.51
C SER A 123 19.36 -27.08 -10.17
N MET A 124 20.45 -27.82 -9.97
CA MET A 124 20.71 -28.61 -8.75
C MET A 124 21.42 -27.84 -7.62
N ILE A 125 21.59 -26.52 -7.74
CA ILE A 125 22.31 -25.67 -6.76
C ILE A 125 21.83 -25.85 -5.30
N GLY A 126 20.54 -26.10 -5.09
CA GLY A 126 19.96 -26.33 -3.76
C GLY A 126 20.47 -27.60 -3.06
N GLN A 127 20.83 -28.65 -3.81
CA GLN A 127 21.36 -29.91 -3.23
C GLN A 127 22.72 -29.71 -2.56
N PHE A 128 23.45 -28.66 -2.98
CA PHE A 128 24.79 -28.35 -2.50
C PHE A 128 24.79 -27.24 -1.44
N GLY A 129 23.62 -26.77 -0.97
CA GLY A 129 23.53 -25.75 0.08
C GLY A 129 24.07 -24.37 -0.32
N VAL A 130 24.24 -24.11 -1.62
CA VAL A 130 24.72 -22.81 -2.15
C VAL A 130 23.59 -21.95 -2.75
N GLY A 131 22.34 -22.40 -2.61
CA GLY A 131 21.14 -21.73 -3.15
C GLY A 131 20.97 -20.29 -2.67
N PHE A 132 21.42 -19.93 -1.47
CA PHE A 132 21.32 -18.55 -0.94
C PHE A 132 21.99 -17.51 -1.87
N TYR A 133 23.15 -17.83 -2.45
CA TYR A 133 23.90 -16.88 -3.27
C TYR A 133 23.25 -16.59 -4.63
N SER A 134 22.24 -17.38 -5.03
CA SER A 134 21.42 -17.06 -6.20
C SER A 134 20.66 -15.73 -6.05
N ALA A 135 20.48 -15.23 -4.82
CA ALA A 135 19.93 -13.90 -4.54
C ALA A 135 20.69 -12.77 -5.28
N TYR A 136 22.01 -12.90 -5.44
CA TYR A 136 22.85 -11.91 -6.13
C TYR A 136 22.68 -11.89 -7.65
N LEU A 137 21.91 -12.84 -8.22
CA LEU A 137 21.48 -12.76 -9.62
C LEU A 137 20.58 -11.53 -9.83
N VAL A 138 19.68 -11.29 -8.88
CA VAL A 138 18.65 -10.24 -8.98
C VAL A 138 18.91 -9.03 -8.08
N ALA A 139 19.71 -9.18 -7.02
CA ALA A 139 19.98 -8.13 -6.05
C ALA A 139 21.42 -7.60 -6.10
N GLU A 140 21.61 -6.32 -5.83
CA GLU A 140 22.93 -5.70 -5.63
C GLU A 140 23.38 -5.79 -4.18
N LYS A 141 22.42 -5.73 -3.25
CA LYS A 141 22.64 -5.79 -1.82
C LYS A 141 21.63 -6.76 -1.21
N VAL A 142 22.11 -7.60 -0.31
CA VAL A 142 21.29 -8.53 0.46
C VAL A 142 21.48 -8.23 1.94
N ILE A 143 20.37 -8.03 2.64
CA ILE A 143 20.32 -7.91 4.10
C ILE A 143 19.56 -9.11 4.64
N VAL A 144 20.13 -9.79 5.64
CA VAL A 144 19.50 -10.91 6.34
C VAL A 144 19.35 -10.51 7.80
N THR A 145 18.12 -10.32 8.25
CA THR A 145 17.80 -10.12 9.66
C THR A 145 17.31 -11.45 10.22
N THR A 146 17.85 -11.91 11.34
CA THR A 146 17.49 -13.23 11.88
C THR A 146 17.44 -13.20 13.40
N LYS A 147 16.51 -13.98 13.96
CA LYS A 147 16.33 -14.16 15.40
C LYS A 147 16.18 -15.64 15.71
N HIS A 148 17.18 -16.20 16.38
CA HIS A 148 17.13 -17.54 16.95
C HIS A 148 16.63 -17.50 18.40
N ASN A 149 16.03 -18.57 18.92
CA ASN A 149 15.52 -18.60 20.30
C ASN A 149 16.64 -18.41 21.34
N ASP A 150 17.80 -18.99 21.08
CA ASP A 150 18.95 -19.02 22.01
C ASP A 150 19.90 -17.83 21.85
N ASP A 151 19.55 -16.82 21.03
CA ASP A 151 20.40 -15.66 20.78
C ASP A 151 19.58 -14.39 20.51
N GLU A 152 20.24 -13.24 20.41
CA GLU A 152 19.65 -11.95 20.07
C GLU A 152 19.35 -11.83 18.58
N GLN A 153 18.69 -10.74 18.17
CA GLN A 153 18.45 -10.46 16.75
C GLN A 153 19.71 -9.85 16.13
N TYR A 154 20.10 -10.33 14.96
CA TYR A 154 21.26 -9.84 14.22
C TYR A 154 20.89 -9.51 12.78
N ILE A 155 21.63 -8.55 12.23
CA ILE A 155 21.59 -8.14 10.84
C ILE A 155 22.91 -8.51 10.19
N TRP A 156 22.82 -9.31 9.15
CA TRP A 156 23.91 -9.59 8.22
C TRP A 156 23.69 -8.78 6.94
N GLU A 157 24.72 -8.13 6.43
CA GLU A 157 24.65 -7.31 5.23
C GLU A 157 25.84 -7.58 4.30
N SER A 158 25.56 -7.74 2.99
CA SER A 158 26.59 -7.90 1.97
C SER A 158 26.15 -7.41 0.59
N GLN A 159 27.09 -6.77 -0.11
CA GLN A 159 26.96 -6.28 -1.49
C GLN A 159 27.72 -7.15 -2.51
N ALA A 160 27.99 -8.43 -2.19
CA ALA A 160 28.83 -9.34 -2.99
C ALA A 160 30.28 -8.85 -3.25
N GLY A 161 30.72 -7.78 -2.59
CA GLY A 161 32.05 -7.16 -2.74
C GLY A 161 33.17 -7.82 -1.93
N GLY A 162 33.10 -9.13 -1.69
CA GLY A 162 34.15 -9.88 -0.99
C GLY A 162 34.16 -9.77 0.54
N SER A 163 33.24 -9.01 1.13
CA SER A 163 33.05 -8.94 2.59
C SER A 163 31.57 -8.83 2.96
N PHE A 164 31.27 -9.12 4.22
CA PHE A 164 29.96 -8.94 4.83
C PHE A 164 30.12 -8.35 6.22
N THR A 165 29.06 -7.71 6.71
CA THR A 165 29.01 -7.14 8.07
C THR A 165 27.95 -7.87 8.88
N VAL A 166 28.20 -8.02 10.18
CA VAL A 166 27.24 -8.55 11.15
C VAL A 166 27.09 -7.54 12.27
N THR A 167 25.87 -7.07 12.49
CA THR A 167 25.55 -6.06 13.50
C THR A 167 24.39 -6.56 14.36
N ARG A 168 24.42 -6.25 15.65
CA ARG A 168 23.28 -6.56 16.53
C ARG A 168 22.10 -5.64 16.21
N ASP A 169 20.90 -6.21 16.11
CA ASP A 169 19.70 -5.43 15.86
C ASP A 169 19.06 -4.95 17.17
N VAL A 170 19.22 -3.66 17.46
CA VAL A 170 18.68 -3.02 18.67
C VAL A 170 17.44 -2.17 18.40
N ASN A 171 17.27 -1.70 17.17
CA ASN A 171 16.24 -0.70 16.80
C ASN A 171 15.26 -1.20 15.73
N GLY A 172 15.54 -2.35 15.12
CA GLY A 172 14.74 -2.95 14.06
C GLY A 172 13.46 -3.62 14.56
N GLU A 173 12.61 -3.96 13.59
CA GLU A 173 11.40 -4.74 13.79
C GLU A 173 11.75 -6.11 14.40
N GLN A 174 11.19 -6.39 15.59
CA GLN A 174 11.45 -7.64 16.29
C GLN A 174 10.70 -8.79 15.61
N LEU A 175 11.45 -9.77 15.10
CA LEU A 175 10.88 -10.92 14.38
C LEU A 175 10.21 -11.94 15.32
N GLY A 176 10.54 -11.91 16.61
CA GLY A 176 10.19 -12.95 17.59
C GLY A 176 11.04 -14.21 17.40
N ARG A 177 10.91 -14.87 16.24
CA ARG A 177 11.74 -15.98 15.77
C ARG A 177 11.67 -16.11 14.26
N GLY A 178 12.78 -16.43 13.61
CA GLY A 178 12.85 -16.72 12.17
C GLY A 178 13.87 -15.85 11.44
N THR A 179 13.71 -15.72 10.13
CA THR A 179 14.63 -14.97 9.26
C THR A 179 13.88 -14.10 8.26
N LYS A 180 14.39 -12.89 8.02
CA LYS A 180 13.93 -11.93 7.01
C LYS A 180 15.08 -11.63 6.06
N ILE A 181 14.94 -12.06 4.82
CA ILE A 181 15.89 -11.82 3.73
C ILE A 181 15.35 -10.68 2.88
N THR A 182 16.00 -9.52 2.94
CA THR A 182 15.66 -8.33 2.17
C THR A 182 16.62 -8.20 1.00
N LEU A 183 16.08 -8.30 -0.21
CA LEU A 183 16.80 -8.17 -1.47
C LEU A 183 16.63 -6.75 -2.01
N PHE A 184 17.73 -6.01 -2.18
CA PHE A 184 17.73 -4.74 -2.91
C PHE A 184 17.94 -5.04 -4.39
N LEU A 185 16.86 -4.99 -5.16
CA LEU A 185 16.85 -5.46 -6.54
C LEU A 185 17.58 -4.49 -7.47
N LYS A 186 18.22 -5.06 -8.50
CA LYS A 186 18.82 -4.31 -9.61
C LYS A 186 17.72 -3.62 -10.42
N GLU A 187 18.08 -2.51 -11.08
CA GLU A 187 17.15 -1.73 -11.93
C GLU A 187 16.53 -2.58 -13.06
N ASP A 188 17.27 -3.54 -13.59
CA ASP A 188 16.81 -4.45 -14.65
C ASP A 188 16.00 -5.66 -14.13
N GLN A 189 15.78 -5.75 -12.81
CA GLN A 189 15.13 -6.88 -12.14
C GLN A 189 13.89 -6.47 -11.33
N LEU A 190 13.37 -5.25 -11.55
CA LEU A 190 12.17 -4.75 -10.86
C LEU A 190 10.88 -5.52 -11.20
N GLU A 191 10.89 -6.34 -12.26
CA GLU A 191 9.77 -7.24 -12.58
C GLU A 191 9.41 -8.21 -11.45
N TYR A 192 10.37 -8.53 -10.56
CA TYR A 192 10.14 -9.39 -9.39
C TYR A 192 9.43 -8.66 -8.23
N LEU A 193 9.06 -7.40 -8.39
CA LEU A 193 8.17 -6.66 -7.48
C LEU A 193 6.71 -6.68 -7.97
N GLU A 194 6.46 -7.20 -9.18
CA GLU A 194 5.10 -7.30 -9.71
C GLU A 194 4.36 -8.48 -9.11
N GLU A 195 3.19 -8.20 -8.54
CA GLU A 195 2.35 -9.19 -7.84
C GLU A 195 2.10 -10.45 -8.69
N ARG A 196 1.76 -10.25 -9.97
CA ARG A 196 1.51 -11.35 -10.91
C ARG A 196 2.74 -12.23 -11.09
N ARG A 197 3.91 -11.62 -11.28
CA ARG A 197 5.17 -12.34 -11.49
C ARG A 197 5.53 -13.17 -10.27
N ILE A 198 5.44 -12.59 -9.06
CA ILE A 198 5.71 -13.31 -7.81
C ILE A 198 4.73 -14.46 -7.64
N LYS A 199 3.42 -14.24 -7.86
CA LYS A 199 2.41 -15.31 -7.77
C LYS A 199 2.69 -16.48 -8.70
N ASP A 200 3.07 -16.20 -9.95
CA ASP A 200 3.36 -17.24 -10.93
C ASP A 200 4.60 -18.04 -10.52
N LEU A 201 5.64 -17.37 -10.02
CA LEU A 201 6.87 -18.02 -9.53
C LEU A 201 6.64 -18.86 -8.28
N VAL A 202 5.90 -18.33 -7.29
CA VAL A 202 5.55 -19.07 -6.07
C VAL A 202 4.77 -20.33 -6.41
N LYS A 203 3.77 -20.24 -7.29
CA LYS A 203 3.01 -21.41 -7.75
C LYS A 203 3.88 -22.44 -8.47
N LYS A 204 4.79 -21.99 -9.32
CA LYS A 204 5.69 -22.85 -10.10
C LYS A 204 6.69 -23.61 -9.21
N HIS A 205 7.17 -22.96 -8.15
CA HIS A 205 8.31 -23.47 -7.37
C HIS A 205 7.96 -24.03 -6.00
N SER A 206 6.75 -23.76 -5.50
CA SER A 206 6.37 -24.10 -4.11
C SER A 206 5.34 -25.24 -4.01
N GLU A 207 5.13 -26.02 -5.07
CA GLU A 207 4.13 -27.09 -5.11
C GLU A 207 4.32 -28.15 -4.00
N PHE A 208 5.57 -28.39 -3.58
CA PHE A 208 5.91 -29.40 -2.58
C PHE A 208 6.12 -28.82 -1.17
N ILE A 209 5.89 -27.52 -0.97
CA ILE A 209 6.15 -26.86 0.30
C ILE A 209 4.94 -27.02 1.22
N SER A 210 5.16 -27.59 2.40
CA SER A 210 4.11 -27.96 3.36
C SER A 210 3.63 -26.81 4.24
N TYR A 211 4.16 -25.60 4.04
CA TYR A 211 3.90 -24.42 4.85
C TYR A 211 3.14 -23.34 4.07
N PRO A 212 2.26 -22.56 4.74
CA PRO A 212 1.52 -21.50 4.07
C PRO A 212 2.46 -20.37 3.62
N ILE A 213 2.35 -20.00 2.35
CA ILE A 213 3.09 -18.89 1.74
C ILE A 213 2.11 -17.74 1.49
N TYR A 214 2.37 -16.60 2.11
CA TYR A 214 1.58 -15.38 1.95
C TYR A 214 2.32 -14.37 1.08
N LEU A 215 1.58 -13.65 0.24
CA LEU A 215 2.09 -12.51 -0.51
C LEU A 215 1.38 -11.26 -0.01
N TRP A 216 2.14 -10.26 0.40
CA TRP A 216 1.59 -8.94 0.71
C TRP A 216 1.10 -8.28 -0.57
N THR A 217 -0.16 -7.83 -0.57
CA THR A 217 -0.77 -7.13 -1.70
C THR A 217 -1.49 -5.90 -1.18
N GLU A 218 -1.26 -4.76 -1.80
CA GLU A 218 -2.09 -3.58 -1.58
C GLU A 218 -3.40 -3.78 -2.34
N LYS A 219 -4.50 -3.92 -1.60
CA LYS A 219 -5.84 -3.90 -2.19
C LYS A 219 -6.48 -2.56 -1.86
N THR A 220 -6.68 -1.74 -2.88
CA THR A 220 -7.58 -0.59 -2.79
C THR A 220 -8.99 -1.12 -2.67
N THR A 221 -9.54 -1.15 -1.45
CA THR A 221 -10.96 -1.42 -1.25
C THR A 221 -11.73 -0.14 -1.52
N GLU A 222 -12.47 -0.09 -2.63
CA GLU A 222 -13.53 0.90 -2.83
C GLU A 222 -14.61 0.64 -1.77
N LYS A 223 -14.60 1.41 -0.69
CA LYS A 223 -15.71 1.45 0.26
C LYS A 223 -16.75 2.40 -0.31
N GLU A 224 -17.78 1.88 -0.95
CA GLU A 224 -18.99 2.65 -1.23
C GLU A 224 -19.64 3.04 0.10
N ILE A 225 -19.49 4.31 0.47
CA ILE A 225 -20.35 4.89 1.50
C ILE A 225 -21.63 5.32 0.79
N ASN A 226 -22.68 4.51 0.92
CA ASN A 226 -23.98 4.77 0.30
C ASN A 226 -24.74 5.92 1.01
N ILE A 227 -24.13 7.11 1.03
CA ILE A 227 -24.73 8.37 1.52
C ILE A 227 -25.65 8.96 0.46
N LEU A 228 -25.25 8.84 -0.81
CA LEU A 228 -25.96 9.47 -1.93
C LEU A 228 -27.17 8.65 -2.39
N GLY A 229 -27.32 7.39 -1.96
CA GLY A 229 -28.52 6.59 -2.21
C GLY A 229 -28.90 6.57 -3.68
N ASP A 230 -30.17 6.88 -3.95
CA ASP A 230 -30.72 6.93 -5.30
C ASP A 230 -30.36 8.19 -6.11
N LYS A 231 -29.61 9.15 -5.56
CA LYS A 231 -29.26 10.41 -6.25
C LYS A 231 -28.19 10.23 -7.33
N VAL A 232 -27.37 9.18 -7.23
CA VAL A 232 -26.33 8.84 -8.21
C VAL A 232 -26.54 7.43 -8.74
N GLU A 233 -26.08 7.17 -9.96
CA GLU A 233 -26.09 5.84 -10.55
C GLU A 233 -24.97 4.98 -9.99
N LYS A 234 -23.77 5.56 -9.90
CA LYS A 234 -22.55 4.97 -9.36
C LYS A 234 -21.54 6.07 -9.04
N VAL A 235 -20.60 5.76 -8.14
CA VAL A 235 -19.44 6.61 -7.85
C VAL A 235 -18.21 5.92 -8.41
N VAL A 236 -17.40 6.63 -9.20
CA VAL A 236 -16.18 6.08 -9.80
C VAL A 236 -15.00 7.02 -9.59
N VAL A 237 -13.81 6.46 -9.43
CA VAL A 237 -12.56 7.25 -9.44
C VAL A 237 -12.28 7.71 -10.87
N SER A 238 -11.88 8.97 -11.02
CA SER A 238 -11.61 9.56 -12.34
C SER A 238 -10.21 10.13 -12.43
N ASP A 239 -9.51 9.75 -13.50
CA ASP A 239 -8.15 10.21 -13.81
C ASP A 239 -8.13 11.59 -14.51
N ARG A 240 -9.31 12.14 -14.85
CA ARG A 240 -9.41 13.39 -15.63
C ARG A 240 -9.51 14.65 -14.76
N ILE A 241 -9.71 14.50 -13.46
CA ILE A 241 -9.96 15.60 -12.52
C ILE A 241 -8.68 15.88 -11.75
N VAL A 242 -8.15 17.11 -11.84
CA VAL A 242 -6.90 17.50 -11.17
C VAL A 242 -7.18 18.34 -9.93
N ASP A 243 -7.83 19.50 -10.09
CA ASP A 243 -8.00 20.45 -8.98
C ASP A 243 -9.33 20.27 -8.22
N SER A 244 -10.37 19.78 -8.88
CA SER A 244 -11.69 19.62 -8.29
C SER A 244 -11.80 18.32 -7.48
N PRO A 245 -12.58 18.27 -6.39
CA PRO A 245 -12.75 17.04 -5.62
C PRO A 245 -13.65 16.01 -6.32
N CYS A 246 -14.63 16.45 -7.11
CA CYS A 246 -15.52 15.59 -7.88
C CYS A 246 -16.21 16.34 -9.03
N CYS A 247 -16.80 15.60 -9.97
CA CYS A 247 -17.70 16.11 -10.99
C CYS A 247 -18.84 15.12 -11.29
N LEU A 248 -19.89 15.60 -11.97
CA LEU A 248 -21.03 14.76 -12.36
C LEU A 248 -21.08 14.57 -13.87
N VAL A 249 -21.15 13.32 -14.28
CA VAL A 249 -21.19 12.91 -15.69
C VAL A 249 -22.48 12.14 -15.94
N THR A 250 -23.09 12.41 -17.09
CA THR A 250 -24.26 11.67 -17.58
C THR A 250 -23.80 10.52 -18.46
N GLY A 251 -24.49 9.38 -18.41
CA GLY A 251 -24.21 8.25 -19.30
C GLY A 251 -24.37 8.61 -20.79
N GLU A 252 -23.88 7.75 -21.68
CA GLU A 252 -23.86 7.95 -23.14
C GLU A 252 -25.24 8.25 -23.76
N TYR A 253 -26.31 7.75 -23.14
CA TYR A 253 -27.70 7.98 -23.56
C TYR A 253 -28.45 8.96 -22.65
N GLY A 254 -27.78 9.56 -21.67
CA GLY A 254 -28.37 10.51 -20.72
C GLY A 254 -28.39 11.95 -21.24
N TRP A 255 -29.31 12.77 -20.73
CA TRP A 255 -29.33 14.20 -21.06
C TRP A 255 -28.15 14.94 -20.43
N THR A 256 -27.38 15.62 -21.27
CA THR A 256 -26.36 16.58 -20.79
C THR A 256 -27.03 17.73 -20.02
N ALA A 257 -26.26 18.42 -19.18
CA ALA A 257 -26.77 19.55 -18.39
C ALA A 257 -27.45 20.65 -19.25
N ASN A 258 -26.92 20.88 -20.45
CA ASN A 258 -27.50 21.83 -21.40
C ASN A 258 -28.79 21.29 -22.04
N MET A 259 -28.81 20.00 -22.42
CA MET A 259 -30.02 19.35 -22.92
C MET A 259 -31.13 19.35 -21.87
N GLU A 260 -30.80 19.10 -20.60
CA GLU A 260 -31.77 19.13 -19.50
C GLU A 260 -32.38 20.53 -19.33
N ARG A 261 -31.57 21.60 -19.43
CA ARG A 261 -32.06 22.99 -19.40
C ARG A 261 -32.99 23.30 -20.58
N ILE A 262 -32.59 22.94 -21.80
CA ILE A 262 -33.38 23.19 -23.02
C ILE A 262 -34.70 22.41 -22.97
N MET A 263 -34.64 21.13 -22.59
CA MET A 263 -35.81 20.27 -22.49
C MET A 263 -36.75 20.74 -21.39
N LYS A 264 -36.27 21.10 -20.20
CA LYS A 264 -37.10 21.69 -19.14
C LYS A 264 -37.76 23.00 -19.59
N ALA A 265 -37.07 23.82 -20.39
CA ALA A 265 -37.63 25.05 -20.94
C ALA A 265 -38.71 24.81 -22.03
N GLN A 266 -38.68 23.65 -22.72
CA GLN A 266 -39.63 23.28 -23.77
C GLN A 266 -40.76 22.35 -23.29
N ALA A 267 -40.56 21.59 -22.21
CA ALA A 267 -41.39 20.47 -21.76
C ALA A 267 -42.65 20.86 -20.96
N LEU A 268 -43.28 21.99 -21.27
CA LEU A 268 -44.64 22.31 -20.80
C LEU A 268 -45.73 21.43 -21.44
N ARG A 269 -45.39 20.33 -22.15
CA ARG A 269 -46.35 19.60 -23.00
C ARG A 269 -46.51 18.09 -22.83
N ASP A 270 -45.65 17.36 -22.10
CA ASP A 270 -45.95 15.95 -21.78
C ASP A 270 -45.12 15.38 -20.62
N ASN A 271 -45.79 14.94 -19.56
CA ASN A 271 -45.18 14.49 -18.29
C ASN A 271 -44.72 13.01 -18.29
N GLY A 272 -45.07 12.22 -19.31
CA GLY A 272 -44.86 10.76 -19.28
C GLY A 272 -43.46 10.29 -19.69
N MET A 273 -42.78 11.03 -20.58
CA MET A 273 -41.49 10.59 -21.15
C MET A 273 -40.26 11.28 -20.53
N SER A 274 -40.47 12.27 -19.66
CA SER A 274 -39.40 13.09 -19.07
C SER A 274 -38.68 12.39 -17.90
N SER A 275 -39.38 11.56 -17.12
CA SER A 275 -38.79 10.89 -15.94
C SER A 275 -37.81 9.77 -16.28
N TYR A 276 -37.94 9.13 -17.45
CA TYR A 276 -37.04 8.06 -17.90
C TYR A 276 -35.75 8.59 -18.56
N MET A 277 -35.76 9.85 -19.04
CA MET A 277 -34.60 10.49 -19.67
C MET A 277 -33.82 11.41 -18.72
N SER A 278 -34.38 11.72 -17.53
CA SER A 278 -33.61 12.19 -16.37
C SER A 278 -32.79 11.02 -15.80
N SER A 279 -31.84 10.51 -16.60
CA SER A 279 -30.93 9.43 -16.19
C SER A 279 -30.20 9.83 -14.91
N LYS A 280 -30.09 8.89 -13.97
CA LYS A 280 -29.21 9.03 -12.79
C LYS A 280 -27.79 9.39 -13.26
N LYS A 281 -27.11 10.23 -12.50
CA LYS A 281 -25.80 10.77 -12.88
C LYS A 281 -24.70 9.92 -12.24
N THR A 282 -23.61 9.70 -12.95
CA THR A 282 -22.40 9.07 -12.39
C THR A 282 -21.55 10.15 -11.73
N MET A 283 -21.15 9.93 -10.49
CA MET A 283 -20.26 10.84 -9.76
C MET A 283 -18.81 10.37 -9.92
N GLU A 284 -17.99 11.23 -10.51
CA GLU A 284 -16.57 11.00 -10.69
C GLU A 284 -15.80 11.72 -9.56
N ILE A 285 -14.95 11.01 -8.82
CA ILE A 285 -14.20 11.56 -7.68
C ILE A 285 -12.70 11.59 -7.92
N ASN A 286 -12.02 12.57 -7.32
CA ASN A 286 -10.57 12.71 -7.32
C ASN A 286 -9.99 12.35 -5.94
N PRO A 287 -9.31 11.19 -5.80
CA PRO A 287 -8.77 10.74 -4.52
C PRO A 287 -7.58 11.57 -4.02
N ASP A 288 -6.89 12.27 -4.91
CA ASP A 288 -5.70 13.07 -4.57
C ASP A 288 -6.06 14.46 -3.99
N ASN A 289 -7.34 14.83 -4.04
CA ASN A 289 -7.81 16.07 -3.47
C ASN A 289 -7.85 16.00 -1.93
N GLY A 290 -7.28 17.00 -1.25
CA GLY A 290 -7.20 17.05 0.21
C GLY A 290 -8.56 16.95 0.92
N ILE A 291 -9.66 17.40 0.30
CA ILE A 291 -11.02 17.24 0.85
C ILE A 291 -11.43 15.76 0.88
N MET A 292 -11.11 15.01 -0.18
CA MET A 292 -11.46 13.59 -0.30
C MET A 292 -10.62 12.73 0.67
N GLU A 293 -9.36 13.08 0.88
CA GLU A 293 -8.50 12.42 1.87
C GLU A 293 -9.02 12.58 3.30
N GLU A 294 -9.41 13.80 3.67
CA GLU A 294 -9.96 14.10 5.00
C GLU A 294 -11.34 13.45 5.22
N LEU A 295 -12.20 13.46 4.18
CA LEU A 295 -13.48 12.74 4.22
C LEU A 295 -13.28 11.23 4.42
N ARG A 296 -12.28 10.64 3.76
CA ARG A 296 -11.93 9.23 3.95
C ARG A 296 -11.52 8.95 5.39
N LYS A 297 -10.62 9.77 5.96
CA LYS A 297 -10.16 9.62 7.35
C LYS A 297 -11.32 9.68 8.34
N ARG A 298 -12.21 10.67 8.21
CA ARG A 298 -13.36 10.84 9.11
C ARG A 298 -14.37 9.70 8.99
N ALA A 299 -14.64 9.24 7.77
CA ALA A 299 -15.55 8.13 7.52
C ALA A 299 -15.03 6.78 8.05
N GLU A 300 -13.72 6.62 8.20
CA GLU A 300 -13.12 5.43 8.83
C GLU A 300 -13.34 5.38 10.35
N VAL A 301 -13.38 6.55 10.99
CA VAL A 301 -13.57 6.68 12.45
C VAL A 301 -15.03 6.46 12.83
N ASP A 302 -15.97 7.14 12.16
CA ASP A 302 -17.41 6.95 12.38
C ASP A 302 -18.19 6.97 11.06
N LYS A 303 -18.84 5.84 10.78
CA LYS A 303 -19.65 5.64 9.56
C LYS A 303 -20.99 6.38 9.58
N ASN A 304 -21.45 6.80 10.77
CA ASN A 304 -22.74 7.45 10.94
C ASN A 304 -22.64 8.93 11.32
N ASP A 305 -21.44 9.50 11.27
CA ASP A 305 -21.23 10.91 11.53
C ASP A 305 -22.10 11.76 10.59
N LYS A 306 -23.00 12.54 11.20
CA LYS A 306 -23.92 13.44 10.51
C LYS A 306 -23.16 14.53 9.75
N SER A 307 -22.00 14.95 10.25
CA SER A 307 -21.15 15.95 9.61
C SER A 307 -20.56 15.44 8.28
N VAL A 308 -20.09 14.18 8.25
CA VAL A 308 -19.58 13.54 7.03
C VAL A 308 -20.69 13.38 6.00
N LYS A 309 -21.90 12.98 6.43
CA LYS A 309 -23.06 12.88 5.53
C LYS A 309 -23.43 14.23 4.93
N ASP A 310 -23.46 15.29 5.73
CA ASP A 310 -23.74 16.64 5.25
C ASP A 310 -22.64 17.16 4.31
N LEU A 311 -21.35 16.91 4.60
CA LEU A 311 -20.24 17.29 3.72
C LEU A 311 -20.28 16.57 2.36
N VAL A 312 -20.54 15.26 2.35
CA VAL A 312 -20.66 14.47 1.11
C VAL A 312 -21.84 14.95 0.27
N MET A 313 -22.97 15.27 0.91
CA MET A 313 -24.13 15.82 0.23
C MET A 313 -23.86 17.23 -0.34
N LEU A 314 -23.13 18.07 0.39
CA LEU A 314 -22.72 19.39 -0.09
C LEU A 314 -21.77 19.28 -1.29
N LEU A 315 -20.85 18.31 -1.24
CA LEU A 315 -19.92 18.01 -2.35
C LEU A 315 -20.69 17.64 -3.61
N PHE A 316 -21.72 16.80 -3.48
CA PHE A 316 -22.61 16.42 -4.58
C PHE A 316 -23.43 17.60 -5.13
N GLU A 317 -24.02 18.43 -4.27
CA GLU A 317 -24.81 19.60 -4.68
C GLU A 317 -23.93 20.66 -5.37
N THR A 318 -22.70 20.84 -4.89
CA THR A 318 -21.71 21.70 -5.52
C THR A 318 -21.30 21.15 -6.89
N ALA A 319 -21.11 19.83 -7.00
CA ALA A 319 -20.82 19.17 -8.27
C ALA A 319 -21.97 19.29 -9.29
N LEU A 320 -23.23 19.31 -8.84
CA LEU A 320 -24.39 19.57 -9.71
C LEU A 320 -24.27 20.96 -10.34
N LEU A 321 -23.98 21.97 -9.52
CA LEU A 321 -23.85 23.35 -9.98
C LEU A 321 -22.67 23.54 -10.93
N THR A 322 -21.48 23.04 -10.59
CA THR A 322 -20.28 23.18 -11.42
C THR A 322 -20.42 22.42 -12.75
N SER A 323 -21.11 21.29 -12.73
CA SER A 323 -21.40 20.51 -13.96
C SER A 323 -22.58 21.08 -14.76
N GLY A 324 -23.16 22.21 -14.32
CA GLY A 324 -24.18 22.97 -15.04
C GLY A 324 -25.62 22.47 -14.90
N PHE A 325 -25.87 21.55 -13.95
CA PHE A 325 -27.20 21.05 -13.59
C PHE A 325 -27.91 21.99 -12.61
N THR A 326 -29.23 21.86 -12.53
CA THR A 326 -30.06 22.61 -11.58
C THR A 326 -30.19 21.86 -10.27
N LEU A 327 -30.22 22.57 -9.15
CA LEU A 327 -30.58 21.99 -7.86
C LEU A 327 -32.09 21.71 -7.81
N ASP A 328 -32.46 20.59 -7.17
CA ASP A 328 -33.86 20.22 -6.96
C ASP A 328 -34.53 21.12 -5.91
N ASP A 329 -33.82 21.41 -4.82
CA ASP A 329 -34.29 22.27 -3.73
C ASP A 329 -33.18 23.23 -3.25
N PRO A 330 -33.18 24.48 -3.74
CA PRO A 330 -32.22 25.50 -3.32
C PRO A 330 -32.27 25.83 -1.82
N ASN A 331 -33.43 25.67 -1.16
CA ASN A 331 -33.56 26.00 0.26
C ASN A 331 -32.84 24.99 1.15
N THR A 332 -32.94 23.70 0.81
CA THR A 332 -32.21 22.63 1.53
C THR A 332 -30.70 22.80 1.38
N PHE A 333 -30.23 23.16 0.18
CA PHE A 333 -28.82 23.47 -0.07
C PHE A 333 -28.34 24.67 0.76
N ALA A 334 -29.10 25.78 0.75
CA ALA A 334 -28.76 26.97 1.53
C ALA A 334 -28.73 26.69 3.04
N ALA A 335 -29.70 25.94 3.56
CA ALA A 335 -29.73 25.53 4.96
C ALA A 335 -28.51 24.69 5.35
N ARG A 336 -28.03 23.82 4.45
CA ARG A 336 -26.82 23.03 4.66
C ARG A 336 -25.55 23.88 4.63
N ILE A 337 -25.44 24.85 3.73
CA ILE A 337 -24.35 25.84 3.74
C ILE A 337 -24.34 26.60 5.06
N HIS A 338 -25.48 27.11 5.51
CA HIS A 338 -25.56 27.84 6.78
C HIS A 338 -25.13 26.97 7.97
N ARG A 339 -25.51 25.68 8.00
CA ARG A 339 -25.05 24.74 9.04
C ARG A 339 -23.54 24.55 9.00
N MET A 340 -22.96 24.38 7.81
CA MET A 340 -21.50 24.25 7.65
C MET A 340 -20.75 25.52 8.06
N LEU A 341 -21.32 26.70 7.76
CA LEU A 341 -20.74 27.97 8.19
C LEU A 341 -20.76 28.10 9.72
N LYS A 342 -21.86 27.71 10.37
CA LYS A 342 -21.96 27.68 11.83
C LYS A 342 -20.92 26.75 12.45
N LEU A 343 -20.78 25.54 11.91
CA LEU A 343 -19.74 24.58 12.34
C LEU A 343 -18.32 25.12 12.12
N GLY A 344 -18.04 25.75 10.99
CA GLY A 344 -16.73 26.35 10.70
C GLY A 344 -16.40 27.55 11.60
N LEU A 345 -17.41 28.28 12.05
CA LEU A 345 -17.29 29.39 12.99
C LEU A 345 -17.40 28.96 14.47
N SER A 346 -17.57 27.66 14.75
CA SER A 346 -17.79 27.13 16.10
C SER A 346 -18.98 27.77 16.83
N ILE A 347 -20.05 28.08 16.10
CA ILE A 347 -21.30 28.59 16.67
C ILE A 347 -22.17 27.38 17.03
N ASP A 348 -22.43 27.19 18.32
CA ASP A 348 -23.23 26.07 18.83
C ASP A 348 -24.68 26.12 18.31
N GLU A 349 -25.25 24.95 17.97
CA GLU A 349 -26.63 24.84 17.45
C GLU A 349 -27.70 25.20 18.51
N ASP A 350 -27.32 25.41 19.77
CA ASP A 350 -28.23 25.69 20.90
C ASP A 350 -28.45 27.19 21.21
N GLU A 351 -27.83 28.13 20.49
CA GLU A 351 -28.22 29.54 20.57
C GLU A 351 -29.46 29.80 19.70
N GLY A 352 -30.63 29.43 20.25
CA GLY A 352 -31.90 30.10 19.92
C GLY A 352 -31.81 31.59 20.28
N PRO A 353 -32.68 32.46 19.72
CA PRO A 353 -32.48 33.91 19.75
C PRO A 353 -32.49 34.41 21.20
N GLY A 354 -31.29 34.67 21.72
CA GLY A 354 -31.08 35.43 22.94
C GLY A 354 -31.38 36.90 22.63
N ASP A 355 -32.36 37.42 23.34
CA ASP A 355 -32.55 38.85 23.59
C ASP A 355 -31.19 39.51 23.92
N ASP A 356 -31.05 40.78 23.55
CA ASP A 356 -29.89 41.66 23.80
C ASP A 356 -28.70 41.58 22.83
N THR A 357 -28.89 42.14 21.63
CA THR A 357 -27.84 42.98 21.02
C THR A 357 -28.46 44.31 20.61
N GLU A 358 -28.10 45.36 21.36
CA GLU A 358 -28.37 46.76 21.04
C GLU A 358 -28.11 47.02 19.56
N MET A 359 -29.17 47.36 18.83
CA MET A 359 -29.03 47.98 17.52
C MET A 359 -28.26 49.30 17.71
N PRO A 360 -27.20 49.57 16.93
CA PRO A 360 -26.61 50.90 16.91
C PRO A 360 -27.68 51.88 16.42
N ALA A 361 -27.84 52.99 17.14
CA ALA A 361 -28.81 54.02 16.81
C ALA A 361 -28.57 54.53 15.38
N LEU A 362 -29.62 54.49 14.56
CA LEU A 362 -29.65 55.18 13.28
C LEU A 362 -29.60 56.69 13.56
N GLU A 363 -28.51 57.35 13.19
CA GLU A 363 -28.48 58.80 13.08
C GLU A 363 -29.42 59.22 11.93
N ASP A 364 -30.49 59.88 12.32
CA ASP A 364 -31.47 60.55 11.46
C ASP A 364 -30.84 61.83 10.92
N ASP A 365 -30.33 61.76 9.69
CA ASP A 365 -30.05 62.94 8.88
C ASP A 365 -30.82 62.84 7.56
N GLY A 366 -31.95 63.56 7.52
CA GLY A 366 -32.37 64.28 6.31
C GLY A 366 -33.38 63.57 5.41
N VAL A 367 -34.64 63.97 5.56
CA VAL A 367 -35.72 63.78 4.59
C VAL A 367 -35.36 64.45 3.25
N GLU A 368 -35.26 63.67 2.17
CA GLU A 368 -35.63 64.14 0.82
C GLU A 368 -36.44 63.05 0.09
N GLU A 369 -37.73 63.34 -0.12
CA GLU A 369 -38.58 62.60 -1.05
C GLU A 369 -38.01 62.71 -2.47
N SER A 370 -37.75 61.59 -3.13
CA SER A 370 -37.69 61.56 -4.60
C SER A 370 -38.39 60.33 -5.15
N LYS A 371 -39.46 60.60 -5.91
CA LYS A 371 -40.26 59.64 -6.66
C LYS A 371 -39.50 59.16 -7.90
N MET A 372 -39.85 57.95 -8.34
CA MET A 372 -39.42 57.32 -9.59
C MET A 372 -39.59 58.24 -10.80
N GLU A 373 -38.61 58.19 -11.70
CA GLU A 373 -38.74 58.68 -13.08
C GLU A 373 -38.59 57.48 -14.04
N GLU A 374 -39.61 57.30 -14.87
CA GLU A 374 -39.65 56.36 -15.99
C GLU A 374 -39.03 57.04 -17.20
N VAL A 375 -38.11 56.38 -17.90
CA VAL A 375 -37.70 56.82 -19.24
C VAL A 375 -37.45 55.60 -20.11
N ASP A 376 -38.11 55.62 -21.27
CA ASP A 376 -37.94 54.73 -22.45
C ASP A 376 -36.47 54.39 -22.78
#